data_AF-A0A523Q8C6-F1
#
_entry.id   AF-A0A523Q8C6-F1
#
_cell.length_a   1.000
_cell.length_b   1.000
_cell.length_c   1.000
_cell.angle_alpha   90.00
_cell.angle_beta   90.00
_cell.angle_gamma   90.00
#
_symmetry.space_group_name_H-M   'P 1'
#
loop_
_entity.id
_entity.type
_entity.pdbx_description
1 polymer ?
#
loop_
_entity_poly.entity_id
_entity_poly.type
_entity_poly.pdbx_seq_one_letter_code
_entity_poly.pdbx_strand_id
1 'polypeptide(L)'
;MTQQPDLANIDLHLVRVLHTVISERSVSRAALRLGSTQPQVSAQLKRLRGLTGDALLVRSGTGLVPTDAALDLLTMMVARSHLVLTTGRLFCQRHIHTLPVRVVRCPVACPPLAYYQLWHERNHHSPAQRWLREQVREVTRELQALGGATRIVS
;
A
#
# COMPACT_ATOMS: atom_id res chain seq x y z
N MET A 1 12.96 39.01 -1.35
CA MET A 1 12.24 38.01 -2.16
C MET A 1 12.61 36.64 -1.60
N THR A 2 11.78 36.14 -0.71
CA THR A 2 12.09 35.00 0.18
C THR A 2 11.95 33.70 -0.61
N GLN A 3 13.07 32.98 -0.80
CA GLN A 3 13.13 31.67 -1.44
C GLN A 3 12.33 30.68 -0.59
N GLN A 4 11.12 30.35 -1.05
CA GLN A 4 10.31 29.30 -0.46
C GLN A 4 10.91 27.95 -0.86
N PRO A 5 11.26 27.06 0.09
CA PRO A 5 11.88 25.77 -0.23
C PRO A 5 10.93 24.97 -1.13
N ASP A 6 11.44 24.59 -2.30
CA ASP A 6 10.71 23.92 -3.37
C ASP A 6 10.15 22.57 -2.92
N LEU A 7 8.83 22.49 -2.73
CA LEU A 7 8.10 21.25 -2.44
C LEU A 7 8.21 20.24 -3.61
N ALA A 8 8.79 20.61 -4.77
CA ALA A 8 8.86 19.78 -5.97
C ALA A 8 9.95 18.69 -5.98
N ASN A 9 10.85 18.62 -4.99
CA ASN A 9 12.04 17.76 -5.13
C ASN A 9 11.88 16.31 -4.60
N ILE A 10 10.66 15.90 -4.24
CA ILE A 10 10.29 14.48 -4.32
C ILE A 10 9.68 14.29 -5.72
N ASP A 11 10.55 13.95 -6.66
CA ASP A 11 10.16 13.69 -8.04
C ASP A 11 9.07 12.61 -8.07
N LEU A 12 7.96 12.89 -8.77
CA LEU A 12 6.89 11.93 -9.05
C LEU A 12 7.47 10.61 -9.59
N HIS A 13 8.58 10.70 -10.31
CA HIS A 13 9.32 9.53 -10.78
C HIS A 13 9.80 8.64 -9.62
N LEU A 14 10.36 9.21 -8.56
CA LEU A 14 10.86 8.46 -7.41
C LEU A 14 9.72 7.79 -6.63
N VAL A 15 8.58 8.47 -6.50
CA VAL A 15 7.35 7.90 -5.92
C VAL A 15 6.86 6.72 -6.75
N ARG A 16 6.81 6.89 -8.07
CA ARG A 16 6.41 5.82 -9.01
C ARG A 16 7.36 4.64 -8.93
N VAL A 17 8.67 4.88 -8.84
CA VAL A 17 9.67 3.82 -8.72
C VAL A 17 9.47 3.02 -7.45
N LEU A 18 9.34 3.69 -6.30
CA LEU A 18 9.08 3.03 -5.02
C LEU A 18 7.78 2.22 -5.08
N HIS A 19 6.67 2.85 -5.47
CA HIS A 19 5.37 2.21 -5.57
C HIS A 19 5.41 0.98 -6.50
N THR A 20 5.97 1.11 -7.70
CA THR A 20 6.04 0.01 -8.67
C THR A 20 6.93 -1.12 -8.18
N VAL A 21 8.08 -0.85 -7.56
CA VAL A 21 8.95 -1.91 -7.01
C VAL A 21 8.24 -2.65 -5.87
N ILE A 22 7.49 -1.95 -5.02
CA ILE A 22 6.68 -2.56 -3.95
C ILE A 22 5.56 -3.44 -4.54
N SER A 23 4.83 -2.95 -5.55
CA SER A 23 3.75 -3.72 -6.20
C SER A 23 4.28 -4.95 -6.93
N GLU A 24 5.37 -4.81 -7.68
CA GLU A 24 5.94 -5.89 -8.50
C GLU A 24 6.77 -6.88 -7.68
N ARG A 25 7.23 -6.52 -6.48
CA ARG A 25 8.14 -7.35 -5.68
C ARG A 25 9.36 -7.85 -6.48
N SER A 26 9.77 -7.10 -7.49
CA SER A 26 10.83 -7.45 -8.45
C SER A 26 11.34 -6.20 -9.16
N VAL A 27 12.66 -5.99 -9.15
CA VAL A 27 13.29 -4.83 -9.80
C VAL A 27 13.19 -4.93 -11.32
N SER A 28 13.39 -6.13 -11.90
CA SER A 28 13.33 -6.32 -13.36
C SER A 28 11.92 -6.10 -13.90
N ARG A 29 10.88 -6.62 -13.23
CA ARG A 29 9.48 -6.36 -13.63
C ARG A 29 9.09 -4.89 -13.43
N ALA A 30 9.57 -4.27 -12.36
CA ALA A 30 9.35 -2.84 -12.13
C ALA A 30 9.97 -1.98 -13.25
N ALA A 31 11.17 -2.31 -13.71
CA ALA A 31 11.81 -1.60 -14.82
C ALA A 31 10.98 -1.68 -16.12
N LEU A 32 10.51 -2.88 -16.47
CA LEU A 32 9.61 -3.07 -17.61
C LEU A 32 8.34 -2.22 -17.47
N ARG A 33 7.71 -2.22 -16.29
CA ARG A 33 6.46 -1.48 -16.04
C ARG A 33 6.63 0.04 -15.99
N LEU A 34 7.83 0.51 -15.66
CA LEU A 34 8.20 1.94 -15.68
C LEU A 34 8.67 2.42 -17.06
N GLY A 35 8.84 1.52 -18.04
CA GLY A 35 9.46 1.87 -19.33
C GLY A 35 10.91 2.32 -19.16
N SER A 36 11.62 1.80 -18.15
CA SER A 36 12.99 2.18 -17.78
C SER A 36 13.89 0.95 -17.77
N THR A 37 15.19 1.15 -17.62
CA THR A 37 16.16 0.06 -17.56
C THR A 37 16.36 -0.42 -16.12
N GLN A 38 16.65 -1.71 -15.93
CA GLN A 38 16.93 -2.26 -14.60
C GLN A 38 18.06 -1.51 -13.86
N PRO A 39 19.18 -1.12 -14.51
CA PRO A 39 20.23 -0.33 -13.85
C PRO A 39 19.72 1.03 -13.34
N GLN A 40 18.87 1.73 -14.11
CA GLN A 40 18.29 3.01 -13.68
C GLN A 40 17.39 2.84 -12.44
N VAL A 41 16.50 1.84 -12.45
CA VAL A 41 15.63 1.54 -11.29
C VAL A 41 16.46 1.13 -10.08
N SER A 42 17.51 0.32 -10.27
CA SER A 42 18.42 -0.08 -9.20
C SER A 42 19.17 1.12 -8.59
N ALA A 43 19.65 2.05 -9.43
CA ALA A 43 20.32 3.26 -8.98
C ALA A 43 19.38 4.17 -8.17
N GLN A 44 18.12 4.31 -8.60
CA GLN A 44 17.12 5.08 -7.87
C GLN A 44 16.71 4.42 -6.56
N LEU A 45 16.58 3.09 -6.54
CA LEU A 45 16.35 2.36 -5.29
C LEU A 45 17.54 2.51 -4.33
N LYS A 46 18.78 2.50 -4.84
CA LYS A 46 19.98 2.79 -4.05
C LYS A 46 19.96 4.21 -3.48
N ARG A 47 19.53 5.20 -4.27
CA ARG A 47 19.33 6.57 -3.79
C ARG A 47 18.27 6.64 -2.69
N LEU A 48 17.13 5.99 -2.88
CA LEU A 48 16.06 5.90 -1.87
C LEU A 48 16.56 5.30 -0.57
N ARG A 49 17.29 4.19 -0.63
CA ARG A 49 17.93 3.54 0.52
C ARG A 49 18.92 4.47 1.22
N GLY A 50 19.69 5.25 0.46
CA GLY A 50 20.61 6.24 1.02
C GLY A 50 19.91 7.40 1.73
N LEU A 51 18.72 7.79 1.26
CA LEU A 51 17.91 8.85 1.86
C LEU A 51 17.19 8.38 3.14
N THR A 52 16.79 7.11 3.20
CA THR A 52 16.03 6.57 4.35
C THR A 52 16.87 5.80 5.36
N GLY A 53 18.07 5.36 4.97
CA GLY A 53 18.87 4.43 5.77
C GLY A 53 18.29 3.02 5.87
N ASP A 54 17.23 2.71 5.12
CA ASP A 54 16.53 1.43 5.15
C ASP A 54 16.71 0.65 3.84
N ALA A 55 16.65 -0.68 3.89
CA ALA A 55 16.78 -1.54 2.71
C ALA A 55 15.59 -1.42 1.74
N LEU A 56 14.45 -0.95 2.24
CA LEU A 56 13.13 -0.79 1.62
C LEU A 56 12.46 -2.07 1.14
N LEU A 57 13.24 -2.98 0.56
CA LEU A 57 12.80 -4.32 0.20
C LEU A 57 13.84 -5.32 0.67
N VAL A 58 13.37 -6.32 1.42
CA VAL A 58 14.17 -7.45 1.90
C VAL A 58 13.76 -8.72 1.17
N ARG A 59 14.70 -9.64 0.99
CA ARG A 59 14.41 -10.94 0.39
C ARG A 59 13.78 -11.85 1.44
N SER A 60 12.60 -12.38 1.17
CA SER A 60 11.93 -13.37 2.02
C SER A 60 11.37 -14.49 1.15
N GLY A 61 11.86 -15.72 1.37
CA GLY A 61 11.54 -16.87 0.53
C GLY A 61 11.87 -16.63 -0.94
N THR A 62 10.85 -16.74 -1.80
CA THR A 62 10.98 -16.62 -3.26
C THR A 62 10.91 -15.18 -3.78
N GLY A 63 10.62 -14.17 -2.94
CA GLY A 63 10.31 -12.82 -3.38
C GLY A 63 10.98 -11.69 -2.59
N LEU A 64 10.79 -10.47 -3.08
CA LEU A 64 11.08 -9.25 -2.35
C LEU A 64 9.83 -8.82 -1.57
N VAL A 65 10.01 -8.50 -0.29
CA VAL A 65 8.95 -8.02 0.59
C VAL A 65 9.31 -6.60 1.03
N PRO A 66 8.38 -5.64 0.96
CA PRO A 66 8.62 -4.29 1.46
C PRO A 66 8.81 -4.32 2.98
N THR A 67 9.72 -3.49 3.47
CA THR A 67 9.83 -3.19 4.91
C THR A 67 8.70 -2.25 5.34
N ASP A 68 8.42 -2.17 6.64
CA ASP A 68 7.48 -1.16 7.17
C ASP A 68 7.95 0.26 6.80
N ALA A 69 9.26 0.52 6.88
CA ALA A 69 9.84 1.80 6.48
C ALA A 69 9.59 2.15 5.00
N ALA A 70 9.57 1.17 4.09
CA ALA A 70 9.19 1.43 2.70
C ALA A 70 7.73 1.80 2.51
N LEU A 71 6.84 1.22 3.31
CA LEU A 71 5.43 1.57 3.31
C LEU A 71 5.23 2.98 3.88
N ASP A 72 5.87 3.28 5.00
CA ASP A 72 5.79 4.60 5.65
C ASP A 72 6.37 5.70 4.74
N LEU A 73 7.42 5.38 3.97
CA LEU A 73 7.99 6.28 2.98
C LEU A 73 7.00 6.70 1.89
N LEU A 74 6.05 5.83 1.49
CA LEU A 74 4.98 6.23 0.55
C LEU A 74 4.11 7.33 1.15
N THR A 75 3.76 7.22 2.43
CA THR A 75 2.96 8.24 3.12
C THR A 75 3.72 9.55 3.24
N MET A 76 5.01 9.50 3.57
CA MET A 76 5.90 10.67 3.60
C MET A 76 5.98 11.39 2.26
N MET A 77 6.13 10.63 1.17
CA MET A 77 6.18 11.18 -0.18
C MET A 77 4.87 11.87 -0.57
N VAL A 78 3.73 11.29 -0.18
CA VAL A 78 2.39 11.85 -0.43
C VAL A 78 2.15 13.09 0.42
N ALA A 79 2.56 13.10 1.68
CA ALA A 79 2.43 14.25 2.58
C ALA A 79 3.18 15.50 2.07
N ARG A 80 4.20 15.31 1.23
CA ARG A 80 5.02 16.38 0.66
C ARG A 80 4.69 16.68 -0.81
N SER A 81 3.63 16.10 -1.36
CA SER A 81 3.23 16.28 -2.76
C SER A 81 1.71 16.52 -2.88
N HIS A 82 1.24 16.79 -4.11
CA HIS A 82 -0.20 16.92 -4.41
C HIS A 82 -0.85 15.59 -4.80
N LEU A 83 -0.30 14.47 -4.33
CA LEU A 83 -0.81 13.12 -4.62
C LEU A 83 -1.86 12.67 -3.59
N VAL A 84 -2.67 11.68 -3.97
CA VAL A 84 -3.62 11.00 -3.09
C VAL A 84 -3.22 9.53 -3.00
N LEU A 85 -3.11 9.01 -1.78
CA LEU A 85 -2.85 7.59 -1.52
C LEU A 85 -4.14 6.86 -1.15
N THR A 86 -4.45 5.77 -1.86
CA THR A 86 -5.55 4.86 -1.52
C THR A 86 -4.99 3.61 -0.85
N THR A 87 -5.29 3.43 0.44
CA THR A 87 -4.80 2.31 1.26
C THR A 87 -5.76 2.03 2.42
N GLY A 88 -5.51 0.95 3.17
CA GLY A 88 -6.33 0.54 4.30
C GLY A 88 -6.36 1.56 5.44
N ARG A 89 -7.51 1.70 6.10
CA ARG A 89 -7.73 2.66 7.19
C ARG A 89 -6.69 2.56 8.31
N LEU A 90 -6.33 1.35 8.72
CA LEU A 90 -5.36 1.11 9.80
C LEU A 90 -3.98 1.67 9.46
N PHE A 91 -3.56 1.56 8.19
CA PHE A 91 -2.29 2.10 7.73
C PHE A 91 -2.30 3.64 7.77
N CYS A 92 -3.38 4.26 7.29
CA CYS A 92 -3.53 5.71 7.37
C CYS A 92 -3.53 6.20 8.83
N GLN A 93 -4.24 5.51 9.73
CA GLN A 93 -4.34 5.90 11.14
C GLN A 93 -2.99 6.02 11.85
N ARG A 94 -2.00 5.19 11.48
CA ARG A 94 -0.63 5.28 12.02
C ARG A 94 0.07 6.61 11.71
N HIS A 95 -0.35 7.30 10.65
CA HIS A 95 0.35 8.45 10.11
C HIS A 95 -0.40 9.78 10.24
N ILE A 96 -1.72 9.77 10.47
CA ILE A 96 -2.55 10.98 10.60
C ILE A 96 -2.03 11.93 11.69
N HIS A 97 -1.44 11.38 12.76
CA HIS A 97 -0.97 12.17 13.89
C HIS A 97 0.45 12.73 13.70
N THR A 98 1.23 12.16 12.78
CA THR A 98 2.65 12.52 12.59
C THR A 98 2.89 13.31 11.30
N LEU A 99 1.99 13.21 10.32
CA LEU A 99 2.11 13.87 9.03
C LEU A 99 0.94 14.81 8.76
N PRO A 100 1.14 15.89 7.97
CA PRO A 100 0.08 16.81 7.58
C PRO A 100 -0.85 16.21 6.51
N VAL A 101 -1.34 14.99 6.74
CA VAL A 101 -2.24 14.24 5.86
C VAL A 101 -3.61 14.10 6.52
N ARG A 102 -4.66 14.07 5.70
CA ARG A 102 -6.03 13.87 6.16
C ARG A 102 -6.64 12.67 5.46
N VAL A 103 -7.26 11.78 6.24
CA VAL A 103 -8.15 10.76 5.65
C VAL A 103 -9.45 11.43 5.26
N VAL A 104 -9.72 11.42 3.95
CA VAL A 104 -10.96 11.94 3.36
C VAL A 104 -11.82 10.78 2.89
N ARG A 105 -13.15 11.00 2.85
CA ARG A 105 -14.04 10.07 2.15
C ARG A 105 -13.67 10.04 0.67
N CYS A 106 -13.84 8.87 0.04
CA CYS A 106 -13.66 8.76 -1.39
C CYS A 106 -14.56 9.79 -2.11
N PRO A 107 -13.99 10.69 -2.95
CA PRO A 107 -14.78 11.74 -3.60
C PRO A 107 -15.70 11.19 -4.70
N VAL A 108 -15.51 9.93 -5.09
CA VAL A 108 -16.32 9.23 -6.08
C VAL A 108 -17.05 8.07 -5.42
N ALA A 109 -18.25 7.75 -5.89
CA ALA A 109 -18.99 6.58 -5.43
C ALA A 109 -18.16 5.32 -5.69
N CYS A 110 -17.69 4.69 -4.61
CA CYS A 110 -16.95 3.44 -4.71
C CYS A 110 -17.95 2.29 -4.85
N PRO A 111 -17.87 1.47 -5.91
CA PRO A 111 -18.70 0.27 -5.97
C PRO A 111 -18.37 -0.64 -4.78
N PRO A 112 -19.35 -1.40 -4.25
CA PRO A 112 -19.10 -2.32 -3.15
C PRO A 112 -17.96 -3.28 -3.52
N LEU A 113 -16.92 -3.32 -2.70
CA LEU A 113 -15.80 -4.22 -2.94
C LEU A 113 -16.21 -5.64 -2.51
N ALA A 114 -16.27 -6.56 -3.48
CA ALA A 114 -16.51 -7.97 -3.19
C ALA A 114 -15.22 -8.59 -2.61
N TYR A 115 -15.25 -8.93 -1.32
CA TYR A 115 -14.17 -9.67 -0.67
C TYR A 115 -14.38 -11.17 -0.84
N TYR A 116 -13.41 -11.83 -1.45
CA TYR A 116 -13.41 -13.29 -1.61
C TYR A 116 -12.46 -13.93 -0.62
N GLN A 117 -12.90 -15.03 0.00
CA GLN A 117 -12.00 -15.90 0.75
C GLN A 117 -11.31 -16.84 -0.26
N LEU A 118 -10.03 -16.62 -0.50
CA LEU A 118 -9.20 -17.41 -1.42
C LEU A 118 -8.39 -18.44 -0.62
N TRP A 119 -8.37 -19.69 -1.08
CA TRP A 119 -7.54 -20.76 -0.52
C TRP A 119 -7.09 -21.72 -1.62
N HIS A 120 -6.03 -22.46 -1.36
CA HIS A 120 -5.58 -23.55 -2.24
C HIS A 120 -6.39 -24.84 -2.00
N GLU A 121 -6.64 -25.60 -3.07
CA GLU A 121 -7.32 -26.91 -3.08
C GLU A 121 -6.78 -27.87 -2.00
N ARG A 122 -5.45 -27.87 -1.82
CA ARG A 122 -4.74 -28.71 -0.85
C ARG A 122 -5.23 -28.55 0.59
N ASN A 123 -5.75 -27.38 0.94
CA ASN A 123 -6.20 -27.07 2.29
C ASN A 123 -7.74 -27.04 2.41
N HIS A 124 -8.46 -27.41 1.35
CA HIS A 124 -9.92 -27.31 1.28
C HIS A 124 -10.62 -28.13 2.38
N HIS A 125 -10.09 -29.32 2.66
CA HIS A 125 -10.66 -30.27 3.62
C HIS A 125 -10.19 -30.08 5.07
N SER A 126 -9.28 -29.14 5.35
CA SER A 126 -8.80 -28.92 6.73
C SER A 126 -9.95 -28.45 7.63
N PRO A 127 -10.28 -29.17 8.73
CA PRO A 127 -11.36 -28.78 9.64
C PRO A 127 -11.16 -27.40 10.27
N ALA A 128 -9.92 -27.05 10.63
CA ALA A 128 -9.58 -25.75 11.19
C ALA A 128 -9.83 -24.60 10.19
N GLN A 129 -9.47 -24.81 8.92
CA GLN A 129 -9.75 -23.80 7.89
C GLN A 129 -11.24 -23.73 7.57
N ARG A 130 -11.97 -24.84 7.57
CA ARG A 130 -13.43 -24.84 7.42
C ARG A 130 -14.11 -24.01 8.51
N TRP A 131 -13.77 -24.29 9.77
CA TRP A 131 -14.28 -23.55 10.92
C TRP A 131 -13.97 -22.06 10.79
N LEU A 132 -12.73 -21.67 10.47
CA LEU A 132 -12.35 -20.27 10.31
C LEU A 132 -13.17 -19.56 9.22
N ARG A 133 -13.40 -20.24 8.08
CA ARG A 133 -14.23 -19.68 7.00
C ARG A 133 -15.67 -19.45 7.43
N GLU A 134 -16.23 -20.39 8.18
CA GLU A 134 -17.58 -20.29 8.74
C GLU A 134 -17.68 -19.12 9.72
N GLN A 135 -16.70 -18.98 10.62
CA GLN A 135 -16.61 -17.85 11.55
C GLN A 135 -16.53 -16.50 10.83
N VAL A 136 -15.66 -16.38 9.81
CA VAL A 136 -15.57 -15.14 9.01
C VAL A 136 -16.89 -14.84 8.28
N ARG A 137 -17.59 -15.86 7.76
CA ARG A 137 -18.89 -15.70 7.09
C ARG A 137 -20.00 -15.28 8.06
N GLU A 138 -19.97 -15.78 9.30
CA GLU A 138 -20.90 -15.41 10.35
C GLU A 138 -20.74 -13.95 10.74
N VAL A 139 -19.53 -13.53 11.12
CA VAL A 139 -19.23 -12.13 11.45
C VAL A 139 -19.57 -11.18 10.30
N THR A 140 -19.30 -11.58 9.05
CA THR A 140 -19.64 -10.76 7.87
C THR A 140 -21.15 -10.57 7.74
N ARG A 141 -21.97 -11.61 8.00
CA ARG A 141 -23.44 -11.52 7.99
C ARG A 141 -23.96 -10.62 9.12
N GLU A 142 -23.40 -10.74 10.32
CA GLU A 142 -23.76 -9.89 11.46
C GLU A 142 -23.46 -8.40 11.18
N LEU A 143 -22.28 -8.11 10.62
CA LEU A 143 -21.91 -6.74 10.24
C LEU A 143 -22.81 -6.18 9.13
N GLN A 144 -23.28 -7.00 8.19
CA GLN A 144 -24.28 -6.59 7.21
C GLN A 144 -25.63 -6.27 7.86
N ALA A 145 -26.08 -7.08 8.83
CA ALA A 145 -27.32 -6.85 9.57
C ALA A 145 -27.25 -5.56 10.42
N LEU A 146 -26.11 -5.28 11.06
CA LEU A 146 -25.85 -4.06 11.82
C LEU A 146 -25.68 -2.82 10.90
N GLY A 147 -25.08 -3.02 9.72
CA GLY A 147 -24.84 -1.99 8.71
C GLY A 147 -26.08 -1.51 7.93
N GLY A 148 -27.22 -2.20 8.07
CA GLY A 148 -28.51 -1.74 7.54
C GLY A 148 -28.97 -0.39 8.11
N ALA A 149 -28.51 -0.03 9.32
CA ALA A 149 -28.79 1.25 9.97
C ALA A 149 -27.61 2.25 9.91
N THR A 150 -26.40 1.80 9.60
CA THR A 150 -25.22 2.66 9.49
C THR A 150 -24.51 2.37 8.18
N ARG A 151 -24.83 3.17 7.15
CA ARG A 151 -23.99 3.30 5.96
C ARG A 151 -22.60 3.77 6.39
N ILE A 152 -21.69 2.83 6.66
CA ILE A 152 -20.26 3.11 6.68
C ILE A 152 -19.86 3.30 5.21
N VAL A 153 -20.10 4.52 4.72
CA VAL A 153 -19.56 5.01 3.46
C VAL A 153 -18.07 5.24 3.70
N SER A 154 -17.26 4.28 3.26
CA SER A 154 -15.81 4.39 3.14
C SER A 154 -15.42 5.42 2.08
#